data_AF-A0A9X5N704-F1
#
_entry.id   AF-A0A9X5N704-F1
#
_cell.length_a   1.000
_cell.length_b   1.000
_cell.length_c   1.000
_cell.angle_alpha   90.00
_cell.angle_beta   90.00
_cell.angle_gamma   90.00
#
_symmetry.space_group_name_H-M   'P 1'
#
loop_
_entity.id
_entity.type
_entity.pdbx_description
1 polymer ?
#
loop_
_entity_poly.entity_id
_entity_poly.type
_entity_poly.pdbx_seq_one_letter_code
_entity_poly.pdbx_strand_id
1 'polypeptide(L)'
;MELSKLEIAIVLGVFIQGLGDEVPNNNNANDLFKQLAEEMDKVFSNSTLNQIKEANESVIDKFIHGLLEENNQTPKEPIPPYQK
;
A
#
# COMPACT_ATOMS: atom_id res chain seq x y z
N MET A 1 0.54 11.78 2.81
CA MET A 1 1.15 11.85 1.46
C MET A 1 0.37 10.95 0.51
N GLU A 2 0.25 11.33 -0.76
CA GLU A 2 -0.36 10.47 -1.79
C GLU A 2 0.69 9.57 -2.46
N LEU A 3 0.30 8.33 -2.79
CA LEU A 3 1.11 7.38 -3.53
C LEU A 3 0.80 7.47 -5.03
N SER A 4 1.84 7.40 -5.85
CA SER A 4 1.71 7.27 -7.31
C SER A 4 1.24 5.87 -7.70
N LYS A 5 0.83 5.70 -8.96
CA LYS A 5 0.36 4.39 -9.48
C LYS A 5 1.41 3.28 -9.34
N LEU A 6 2.69 3.60 -9.56
CA LEU A 6 3.79 2.65 -9.44
C LEU A 6 4.03 2.27 -7.97
N GLU A 7 3.97 3.25 -7.07
CA GLU A 7 4.09 3.02 -5.62
C GLU A 7 2.91 2.17 -5.09
N ILE A 8 1.68 2.42 -5.56
CA ILE A 8 0.52 1.60 -5.23
C ILE A 8 0.69 0.17 -5.74
N ALA A 9 1.16 -0.02 -6.98
CA ALA A 9 1.42 -1.34 -7.54
C ALA A 9 2.49 -2.11 -6.75
N ILE A 10 3.54 -1.41 -6.28
CA ILE A 10 4.56 -1.99 -5.40
C ILE A 10 3.95 -2.46 -4.08
N VAL A 11 3.17 -1.60 -3.40
CA VAL A 11 2.53 -1.94 -2.12
C VAL A 11 1.59 -3.14 -2.27
N LEU A 12 0.75 -3.14 -3.30
CA LEU A 12 -0.19 -4.23 -3.57
C LEU A 12 0.54 -5.53 -3.93
N GLY A 13 1.63 -5.45 -4.71
CA GLY A 13 2.46 -6.60 -5.04
C GLY A 13 3.05 -7.26 -3.79
N VAL A 14 3.60 -6.48 -2.87
CA VAL A 14 4.13 -6.99 -1.59
C VAL A 14 3.01 -7.52 -0.70
N PHE A 15 1.86 -6.85 -0.65
CA PHE A 15 0.68 -7.29 0.11
C PHE A 15 0.19 -8.67 -0.37
N ILE A 16 0.05 -8.86 -1.68
CA ILE A 16 -0.36 -10.15 -2.27
C ILE A 16 0.67 -11.23 -1.96
N GLN A 17 1.97 -10.94 -2.11
CA GLN A 17 3.03 -11.90 -1.76
C GLN A 17 2.97 -12.31 -0.28
N GLY A 18 2.65 -11.38 0.62
CA GLY A 18 2.51 -11.64 2.06
C GLY A 18 1.28 -12.48 2.44
N LEU A 19 0.22 -12.47 1.61
CA LEU A 19 -0.98 -13.29 1.81
C LEU A 19 -0.77 -14.78 1.45
N GLY A 20 0.25 -15.09 0.63
CA GLY A 20 0.54 -16.44 0.19
C GLY A 20 -0.57 -17.09 -0.66
N ASP A 21 -0.47 -18.40 -0.85
CA ASP A 21 -1.36 -19.19 -1.72
C ASP A 21 -2.77 -19.45 -1.13
N GLU A 22 -3.04 -18.98 0.09
CA GLU A 22 -4.32 -19.21 0.77
C GLU A 22 -5.47 -18.35 0.23
N VAL A 23 -5.15 -17.18 -0.35
CA VAL A 23 -6.15 -16.19 -0.80
C VAL A 23 -6.66 -16.41 -2.24
N PRO A 24 -5.87 -16.85 -3.22
CA PRO A 24 -6.35 -17.13 -4.57
C PRO A 24 -7.37 -18.28 -4.67
N ASN A 25 -7.52 -19.10 -3.62
CA ASN A 25 -8.33 -20.33 -3.64
C ASN A 25 -9.85 -20.12 -3.44
N ASN A 26 -10.31 -18.86 -3.32
CA ASN A 26 -11.73 -18.50 -3.40
C ASN A 26 -12.07 -18.10 -4.84
N ASN A 27 -12.98 -18.82 -5.49
CA ASN A 27 -13.32 -18.68 -6.92
C ASN A 27 -13.60 -17.24 -7.38
N ASN A 28 -14.17 -16.37 -6.54
CA ASN A 28 -14.40 -14.95 -6.90
C ASN A 28 -13.19 -14.04 -6.65
N ALA A 29 -12.36 -14.38 -5.66
CA ALA A 29 -11.15 -13.63 -5.34
C ALA A 29 -10.10 -13.82 -6.44
N ASN A 30 -10.04 -15.01 -7.03
CA ASN A 30 -9.06 -15.37 -8.05
C ASN A 30 -9.14 -14.47 -9.31
N ASP A 31 -10.36 -14.18 -9.79
CA ASP A 31 -10.55 -13.29 -10.95
C ASP A 31 -10.13 -11.84 -10.67
N LEU A 32 -10.38 -11.35 -9.45
CA LEU A 32 -9.96 -10.01 -9.04
C LEU A 32 -8.45 -9.90 -8.89
N PHE A 33 -7.79 -10.90 -8.28
CA PHE A 33 -6.33 -10.95 -8.18
C PHE A 33 -5.68 -11.07 -9.55
N LYS A 34 -6.27 -11.82 -10.47
CA LYS A 34 -5.80 -11.91 -11.85
C LYS A 34 -5.88 -10.55 -12.56
N GLN A 35 -7.02 -9.87 -12.50
CA GLN A 35 -7.16 -8.53 -13.08
C GLN A 35 -6.17 -7.53 -12.45
N LEU A 36 -5.99 -7.59 -11.13
CA LEU A 36 -5.02 -6.76 -10.43
C LEU A 36 -3.59 -7.06 -10.88
N ALA A 37 -3.22 -8.34 -11.06
CA ALA A 37 -1.91 -8.72 -11.56
C ALA A 37 -1.66 -8.20 -12.99
N GLU A 38 -2.65 -8.29 -13.87
CA GLU A 38 -2.56 -7.75 -15.24
C GLU A 38 -2.37 -6.22 -15.24
N GLU A 39 -3.10 -5.49 -14.39
CA GLU A 39 -2.94 -4.03 -14.29
C GLU A 39 -1.59 -3.63 -13.66
N MET A 40 -1.12 -4.36 -12.64
CA MET A 40 0.22 -4.13 -12.07
C MET A 40 1.30 -4.40 -13.11
N ASP A 41 1.20 -5.47 -13.90
CA ASP A 41 2.16 -5.80 -14.95
C ASP A 41 2.28 -4.69 -16.01
N LYS A 42 1.15 -4.07 -16.40
CA LYS A 42 1.15 -2.89 -17.27
C LYS A 42 1.88 -1.71 -16.64
N VAL A 43 1.69 -1.47 -15.33
CA VAL A 43 2.36 -0.36 -14.63
C VAL A 43 3.87 -0.60 -14.56
N PHE A 44 4.30 -1.83 -14.26
CA PHE A 44 5.72 -2.20 -14.23
C PHE A 44 6.36 -2.19 -15.62
N SER A 45 5.69 -2.70 -16.64
CA SER A 45 6.19 -2.74 -18.03
C SER A 45 6.42 -1.36 -18.63
N ASN A 46 5.67 -0.35 -18.17
CA ASN A 46 5.84 1.04 -18.57
C ASN A 46 6.92 1.79 -17.76
N SER A 47 7.57 1.11 -16.82
CA SER A 47 8.55 1.69 -15.92
C SER A 47 9.92 1.08 -16.15
N THR A 48 10.96 1.91 -16.11
CA THR A 48 12.35 1.42 -16.14
C THR A 48 12.75 0.85 -14.78
N LEU A 49 13.80 0.03 -14.75
CA LEU A 49 14.35 -0.51 -13.50
C LEU A 49 14.71 0.60 -12.49
N ASN A 50 15.25 1.72 -12.96
CA ASN A 50 15.58 2.86 -12.10
C ASN A 50 14.33 3.50 -11.48
N GLN A 51 13.27 3.68 -12.27
CA GLN A 51 12.00 4.22 -11.76
C GLN A 51 11.35 3.29 -10.74
N ILE A 52 11.43 1.97 -10.94
CA ILE A 52 10.93 0.98 -9.98
C ILE A 52 11.74 1.06 -8.68
N LYS A 53 13.07 1.20 -8.78
CA LYS A 53 13.94 1.35 -7.60
C LYS A 53 13.60 2.63 -6.81
N GLU A 54 13.53 3.77 -7.49
CA GLU A 54 13.18 5.06 -6.87
C GLU A 54 11.78 5.01 -6.23
N ALA A 55 10.81 4.40 -6.90
CA ALA A 55 9.47 4.23 -6.35
C ALA A 55 9.45 3.33 -5.11
N ASN A 56 10.27 2.27 -5.07
CA ASN A 56 10.40 1.44 -3.86
C ASN A 56 10.98 2.22 -2.68
N GLU A 57 12.07 2.96 -2.90
CA GLU A 57 12.68 3.80 -1.87
C GLU A 57 11.69 4.86 -1.36
N SER A 58 10.96 5.49 -2.29
CA SER A 58 9.91 6.47 -1.99
C SER A 58 8.74 5.89 -1.21
N VAL A 59 8.26 4.67 -1.54
CA VAL A 59 7.21 3.98 -0.75
C VAL A 59 7.66 3.78 0.69
N ILE A 60 8.87 3.26 0.88
CA ILE A 60 9.40 2.97 2.21
C ILE A 60 9.53 4.26 3.03
N ASP A 61 10.10 5.31 2.43
CA ASP A 61 10.24 6.62 3.07
C ASP A 61 8.88 7.19 3.48
N LYS A 62 7.93 7.25 2.56
CA LYS A 62 6.56 7.73 2.83
C LYS A 62 5.86 6.93 3.91
N PHE A 63 6.06 5.61 3.94
CA PHE A 63 5.44 4.74 4.94
C PHE A 63 6.04 4.98 6.33
N ILE A 64 7.37 5.07 6.45
CA ILE A 64 8.06 5.40 7.70
C ILE A 64 7.63 6.79 8.19
N HIS A 65 7.64 7.79 7.31
CA HIS A 65 7.20 9.14 7.63
C HIS A 65 5.73 9.16 8.09
N GLY A 66 4.84 8.44 7.41
CA GLY A 66 3.44 8.31 7.83
C GLY A 66 3.29 7.75 9.24
N LEU A 67 4.01 6.67 9.58
CA LEU A 67 3.99 6.08 10.92
C LEU A 67 4.56 7.01 12.00
N LEU A 68 5.59 7.79 11.68
CA LEU A 68 6.21 8.72 12.63
C LEU A 68 5.40 10.00 12.80
N GLU A 69 4.75 10.50 11.75
CA GLU A 69 3.86 11.66 11.80
C GLU A 69 2.56 11.37 12.56
N GLU A 70 2.01 10.15 12.45
CA GLU A 70 0.86 9.72 13.25
C GLU A 70 1.15 9.74 14.76
N ASN A 71 2.38 9.39 15.18
CA ASN A 71 2.80 9.47 16.58
C ASN A 71 2.92 10.91 17.12
N ASN A 72 2.99 11.91 16.25
CA ASN A 72 3.02 13.33 16.63
C ASN A 72 1.62 13.96 16.70
N GLN A 73 0.57 13.22 16.35
CA GLN A 73 -0.81 13.62 16.64
C GLN A 73 -1.08 13.41 18.13
N THR A 74 -0.66 14.37 18.95
CA THR A 74 -1.22 14.53 20.29
C THR A 74 -2.75 14.51 20.16
N PRO A 75 -3.48 13.76 21.02
CA PRO A 75 -4.94 13.74 20.98
C PRO A 75 -5.46 15.16 20.92
N LYS A 76 -6.09 15.54 19.79
CA LYS A 76 -6.75 16.82 19.67
C LYS A 76 -7.99 16.76 20.55
N GLU A 77 -7.87 17.43 21.69
CA GLU A 77 -8.84 17.66 22.77
C GLU A 77 -8.96 16.54 23.82
N PRO A 78 -8.82 16.89 25.13
CA PRO A 78 -9.24 15.99 26.20
C PRO A 78 -10.75 15.76 26.09
N ILE A 79 -11.17 14.49 26.11
CA ILE A 79 -12.57 14.10 26.19
C ILE A 79 -13.20 14.83 27.39
N PRO A 80 -14.22 15.69 27.20
CA PRO A 80 -14.84 16.38 28.32
C PRO A 80 -15.42 15.35 29.30
N PRO A 81 -15.30 15.56 30.61
CA PRO A 81 -15.78 14.61 31.59
C PRO A 81 -17.28 14.38 31.39
N TYR A 82 -17.65 13.10 31.27
CA TYR A 82 -19.02 12.65 31.13
C TYR A 82 -19.84 13.18 32.31
N GLN A 83 -20.78 14.09 32.05
CA GLN A 83 -21.73 14.55 33.07
C GLN A 83 -22.79 13.44 33.24
N LYS A 84 -22.85 12.89 34.45
CA LYS A 84 -23.80 11.84 34.85
C LYS A 84 -25.23 12.37 34.91
#